data_AF-A0A810NYP1-F1
#
_entry.id   AF-A0A810NYP1-F1
#
_cell.length_a   1.000
_cell.length_b   1.000
_cell.length_c   1.000
_cell.angle_alpha   90.00
_cell.angle_beta   90.00
_cell.angle_gamma   90.00
#
_symmetry.space_group_name_H-M   'P 1'
#
loop_
_entity.id
_entity.type
_entity.pdbx_description
1 polymer ?
#
loop_
_entity_poly.entity_id
_entity_poly.type
_entity_poly.pdbx_seq_one_letter_code
_entity_poly.pdbx_strand_id
1 'polypeptide(L)'
;MRRSGFVDAVDGLGRHDHVCWVFDTPGEFRAAAGRFLADGLAAGQQVIYLAEQARQTDLDDVDGFTAARAGGAALVQDLAIYGAGLPVDPAVQVQAYAHATERAIAAGYRGLRVAAQATPLVRTPEQLDAFTRYEHQVDRYMTGHPFAAMCGYHRRELSAAAIAELASMHPVASRASAPLRLFASAEPGVGAALAGDIDVSGHALLRTALHRADPAPDGDELIFDAQQLNFIDHRGLFQLVEHARARGARTVLHVARDSMVRLLADMLRLPDLRLVES
;
A
#
# COMPACT_ATOMS: atom_id res chain seq x y z
N MET A 1 11.89 5.49 -9.40
CA MET A 1 10.85 6.23 -8.66
C MET A 1 9.72 5.26 -8.40
N ARG A 2 9.18 5.20 -7.17
CA ARG A 2 7.96 4.42 -6.90
C ARG A 2 6.80 5.07 -7.63
N ARG A 3 5.91 4.27 -8.20
CA ARG A 3 4.70 4.78 -8.81
C ARG A 3 3.69 5.10 -7.73
N SER A 4 2.92 6.16 -7.93
CA SER A 4 1.72 6.42 -7.17
C SER A 4 0.61 6.92 -8.10
N GLY A 5 -0.63 6.57 -7.79
CA GLY A 5 -1.81 6.99 -8.55
C GLY A 5 -2.83 5.88 -8.71
N PHE A 6 -3.89 6.18 -9.46
CA PHE A 6 -4.84 5.17 -9.89
C PHE A 6 -4.38 4.51 -11.19
N VAL A 7 -4.57 3.20 -11.29
CA VAL A 7 -4.23 2.42 -12.49
C VAL A 7 -5.41 1.57 -12.95
N ASP A 8 -5.47 1.36 -14.26
CA ASP A 8 -6.44 0.47 -14.91
C ASP A 8 -5.75 -0.85 -15.36
N ALA A 9 -4.43 -0.96 -15.17
CA ALA A 9 -3.63 -2.14 -15.45
C ALA A 9 -2.47 -2.27 -14.44
N VAL A 10 -1.98 -3.50 -14.23
CA VAL A 10 -0.87 -3.80 -13.30
C VAL A 10 0.49 -3.90 -13.98
N ASP A 11 0.49 -3.76 -15.31
CA ASP A 11 1.66 -3.84 -16.17
C ASP A 11 2.60 -2.64 -15.96
N GLY A 12 3.90 -2.89 -16.00
CA GLY A 12 4.94 -1.86 -15.88
C GLY A 12 5.16 -1.32 -14.46
N LEU A 13 4.59 -1.97 -13.44
CA LEU A 13 4.89 -1.66 -12.04
C LEU A 13 6.34 -2.03 -11.68
N GLY A 14 7.02 -1.13 -11.00
CA GLY A 14 8.42 -1.22 -10.64
C GLY A 14 8.72 -2.16 -9.47
N ARG A 15 10.01 -2.33 -9.18
CA ARG A 15 10.54 -3.26 -8.15
C ARG A 15 10.25 -2.88 -6.68
N HIS A 16 9.59 -1.75 -6.47
CA HIS A 16 9.24 -1.19 -5.14
C HIS A 16 7.74 -0.86 -5.07
N ASP A 17 6.98 -1.15 -6.13
CA ASP A 17 5.60 -0.70 -6.24
C ASP A 17 4.67 -1.61 -5.44
N HIS A 18 3.68 -0.99 -4.82
CA HIS A 18 2.67 -1.65 -4.01
C HIS A 18 1.29 -1.25 -4.52
N VAL A 19 0.55 -2.23 -5.07
CA VAL A 19 -0.74 -1.98 -5.71
C VAL A 19 -1.89 -2.69 -5.01
N CYS A 20 -2.93 -1.93 -4.68
CA CYS A 20 -4.25 -2.46 -4.34
C CYS A 20 -5.03 -2.74 -5.63
N TRP A 21 -5.30 -4.02 -5.89
CA TRP A 21 -6.03 -4.47 -7.07
C TRP A 21 -7.43 -4.96 -6.71
N VAL A 22 -8.47 -4.26 -7.17
CA VAL A 22 -9.86 -4.64 -6.94
C VAL A 22 -10.37 -5.41 -8.14
N PHE A 23 -10.92 -6.60 -7.93
CA PHE A 23 -11.38 -7.49 -8.99
C PHE A 23 -12.79 -8.03 -8.73
N ASP A 24 -13.48 -8.51 -9.76
CA ASP A 24 -14.84 -9.03 -9.67
C ASP A 24 -14.93 -10.56 -9.77
N THR A 25 -13.92 -11.22 -10.38
CA THR A 25 -13.84 -12.69 -10.44
C THR A 25 -12.44 -13.24 -10.14
N PRO A 26 -12.32 -14.48 -9.62
CA PRO A 26 -11.01 -15.12 -9.42
C PRO A 26 -10.18 -15.26 -10.71
N GLY A 27 -10.84 -15.42 -11.87
CA GLY A 27 -10.17 -15.48 -13.17
C GLY A 27 -9.53 -14.14 -13.56
N GLU A 28 -10.22 -13.02 -13.31
CA GLU A 28 -9.67 -11.67 -13.52
C GLU A 28 -8.44 -11.41 -12.65
N PHE A 29 -8.51 -11.75 -11.36
CA PHE A 29 -7.37 -11.62 -10.46
C PHE A 29 -6.17 -12.43 -10.95
N ARG A 30 -6.39 -13.71 -11.28
CA ARG A 30 -5.34 -14.60 -11.79
C ARG A 30 -4.70 -14.06 -13.07
N ALA A 31 -5.51 -13.57 -14.02
CA ALA A 31 -4.98 -12.98 -15.24
C ALA A 31 -4.15 -11.72 -14.98
N ALA A 32 -4.59 -10.84 -14.06
CA ALA A 32 -3.81 -9.67 -13.64
C ALA A 32 -2.52 -10.08 -12.92
N ALA A 33 -2.59 -11.04 -12.00
CA ALA A 33 -1.45 -11.57 -11.27
C ALA A 33 -0.42 -12.18 -12.24
N GLY A 34 -0.87 -12.94 -13.23
CA GLY A 34 -0.02 -13.50 -14.27
C GLY A 34 0.81 -12.44 -15.00
N ARG A 35 0.17 -11.34 -15.45
CA ARG A 35 0.89 -10.22 -16.09
C ARG A 35 1.87 -9.54 -15.14
N PHE A 36 1.43 -9.23 -13.92
CA PHE A 36 2.26 -8.59 -12.91
C PHE A 36 3.51 -9.43 -12.55
N LEU A 37 3.37 -10.75 -12.47
CA LEU A 37 4.47 -11.67 -12.16
C LEU A 37 5.35 -11.92 -13.40
N ALA A 38 4.80 -11.94 -14.61
CA ALA A 38 5.58 -12.01 -15.84
C ALA A 38 6.56 -10.82 -15.97
N ASP A 39 6.11 -9.61 -15.64
CA ASP A 39 6.98 -8.43 -15.54
C ASP A 39 8.12 -8.63 -14.53
N GLY A 40 7.82 -9.26 -13.39
CA GLY A 40 8.83 -9.61 -12.38
C GLY A 40 9.89 -10.59 -12.88
N LEU A 41 9.45 -11.65 -13.57
CA LEU A 41 10.34 -12.63 -14.19
C LEU A 41 11.23 -11.98 -15.26
N ALA A 42 10.66 -11.15 -16.13
CA ALA A 42 11.41 -10.40 -17.13
C ALA A 42 12.42 -9.42 -16.51
N ALA A 43 12.10 -8.86 -15.33
CA ALA A 43 13.00 -8.01 -14.56
C ALA A 43 14.04 -8.76 -13.71
N GLY A 44 14.04 -10.11 -13.75
CA GLY A 44 14.95 -10.97 -12.99
C GLY A 44 14.62 -11.09 -11.51
N GLN A 45 13.37 -10.89 -11.11
CA GLN A 45 12.90 -11.06 -9.73
C GLN A 45 12.46 -12.51 -9.48
N GLN A 46 12.55 -12.97 -8.23
CA GLN A 46 11.79 -14.15 -7.82
C GLN A 46 10.33 -13.75 -7.63
N VAL A 47 9.40 -14.57 -8.10
CA VAL A 47 7.97 -14.25 -8.09
C VAL A 47 7.18 -15.26 -7.28
N ILE A 48 6.16 -14.78 -6.55
CA ILE A 48 5.27 -15.64 -5.76
C ILE A 48 3.82 -15.28 -6.06
N TYR A 49 3.03 -16.29 -6.41
CA TYR A 49 1.58 -16.21 -6.46
C TYR A 49 0.98 -16.83 -5.19
N LEU A 50 0.13 -16.06 -4.51
CA LEU A 50 -0.56 -16.46 -3.29
C LEU A 50 -2.08 -16.37 -3.48
N ALA A 51 -2.78 -17.47 -3.24
CA ALA A 51 -4.24 -17.52 -3.22
C ALA A 51 -4.73 -18.63 -2.28
N GLU A 52 -5.98 -18.56 -1.85
CA GLU A 52 -6.64 -19.64 -1.13
C GLU A 52 -6.79 -20.85 -2.07
N GLN A 53 -6.36 -22.03 -1.64
CA GLN A 53 -6.40 -23.26 -2.45
C GLN A 53 -5.63 -23.15 -3.77
N ALA A 54 -4.53 -22.39 -3.78
CA ALA A 54 -3.71 -22.20 -4.96
C ALA A 54 -3.18 -23.53 -5.50
N ARG A 55 -3.37 -23.77 -6.80
CA ARG A 55 -2.85 -24.95 -7.50
C ARG A 55 -1.57 -24.57 -8.21
N GLN A 56 -0.60 -25.49 -8.20
CA GLN A 56 0.68 -25.28 -8.89
C GLN A 56 0.55 -24.96 -10.39
N THR A 57 -0.58 -25.34 -11.00
CA THR A 57 -0.89 -25.11 -12.41
C THR A 57 -1.69 -23.84 -12.67
N ASP A 58 -1.98 -23.02 -11.64
CA ASP A 58 -2.88 -21.87 -11.78
C ASP A 58 -2.36 -20.77 -12.71
N LEU A 59 -1.07 -20.75 -13.02
CA LEU A 59 -0.42 -19.79 -13.92
C LEU A 59 0.38 -20.48 -15.05
N ASP A 60 0.09 -21.75 -15.37
CA ASP A 60 0.77 -22.45 -16.46
C ASP A 60 0.42 -21.89 -17.86
N ASP A 61 -0.63 -21.09 -17.97
CA ASP A 61 -1.02 -20.33 -19.16
C ASP A 61 -0.21 -19.02 -19.33
N VAL A 62 0.57 -18.64 -18.32
CA VAL A 62 1.47 -17.48 -18.39
C VAL A 62 2.79 -17.89 -19.02
N ASP A 63 3.15 -17.23 -20.11
CA ASP A 63 4.37 -17.50 -20.86
C ASP A 63 5.61 -17.52 -19.97
N GLY A 64 6.37 -18.62 -20.03
CA GLY A 64 7.60 -18.81 -19.27
C GLY A 64 7.43 -19.18 -17.80
N PHE A 65 6.20 -19.13 -17.24
CA PHE A 65 5.98 -19.38 -15.81
C PHE A 65 6.28 -20.83 -15.41
N THR A 66 5.88 -21.82 -16.22
CA THR A 66 6.19 -23.24 -15.95
C THR A 66 7.69 -23.51 -15.89
N ALA A 67 8.47 -22.92 -16.80
CA ALA A 67 9.93 -23.04 -16.79
C ALA A 67 10.55 -22.31 -15.57
N ALA A 68 10.07 -21.10 -15.25
CA ALA A 68 10.49 -20.37 -14.07
C ALA A 68 10.18 -21.14 -12.78
N ARG A 69 9.03 -21.83 -12.70
CA ARG A 69 8.64 -22.67 -11.57
C ARG A 69 9.56 -23.87 -11.42
N ALA A 70 9.89 -24.55 -12.51
CA ALA A 70 10.85 -25.66 -12.49
C ALA A 70 12.25 -25.22 -12.03
N GLY A 71 12.65 -23.99 -12.34
CA GLY A 71 13.91 -23.38 -11.89
C GLY A 71 13.88 -22.71 -10.52
N GLY A 72 12.73 -22.66 -9.83
CA GLY A 72 12.56 -21.99 -8.53
C GLY A 72 12.46 -20.45 -8.58
N ALA A 73 12.41 -19.87 -9.77
CA ALA A 73 12.20 -18.43 -9.98
C ALA A 73 10.73 -18.03 -9.78
N ALA A 74 9.79 -18.96 -9.94
CA ALA A 74 8.38 -18.77 -9.66
C ALA A 74 7.86 -19.76 -8.62
N LEU A 75 7.09 -19.27 -7.66
CA LEU A 75 6.48 -20.07 -6.61
C LEU A 75 4.97 -19.86 -6.60
N VAL A 76 4.22 -20.93 -6.39
CA VAL A 76 2.78 -20.87 -6.11
C VAL A 76 2.55 -21.42 -4.72
N GLN A 77 1.94 -20.66 -3.84
CA GLN A 77 1.74 -21.06 -2.44
C GLN A 77 0.33 -20.69 -1.97
N ASP A 78 -0.10 -21.38 -0.92
CA ASP A 78 -1.38 -21.10 -0.26
C ASP A 78 -1.25 -19.89 0.69
N LEU A 79 -2.34 -19.15 0.87
CA LEU A 79 -2.41 -17.99 1.77
C LEU A 79 -2.20 -18.34 3.25
N ALA A 80 -2.24 -19.62 3.65
CA ALA A 80 -1.97 -20.06 5.02
C ALA A 80 -0.63 -19.56 5.58
N ILE A 81 0.31 -19.11 4.73
CA ILE A 81 1.53 -18.40 5.15
C ILE A 81 1.25 -17.16 6.03
N TYR A 82 0.08 -16.53 5.91
CA TYR A 82 -0.35 -15.39 6.72
C TYR A 82 -0.97 -15.78 8.08
N GLY A 83 -0.99 -17.07 8.41
CA GLY A 83 -1.66 -17.60 9.61
C GLY A 83 -3.08 -18.03 9.27
N ALA A 84 -3.36 -19.32 9.42
CA ALA A 84 -4.57 -20.01 8.96
C ALA A 84 -5.91 -19.42 9.48
N GLY A 85 -6.35 -18.31 8.91
CA GLY A 85 -7.57 -17.58 9.26
C GLY A 85 -7.47 -16.66 10.48
N LEU A 86 -6.29 -16.54 11.10
CA LEU A 86 -6.08 -15.63 12.23
C LEU A 86 -5.73 -14.22 11.73
N PRO A 87 -6.06 -13.15 12.48
CA PRO A 87 -5.55 -11.83 12.18
C PRO A 87 -4.02 -11.85 12.10
N VAL A 88 -3.48 -11.20 11.08
CA VAL A 88 -2.04 -11.12 10.87
C VAL A 88 -1.38 -10.35 12.01
N ASP A 89 -0.17 -10.73 12.42
CA ASP A 89 0.72 -9.83 13.17
C ASP A 89 1.51 -9.00 12.16
N PRO A 90 1.29 -7.67 12.08
CA PRO A 90 1.93 -6.82 11.09
C PRO A 90 3.46 -6.89 11.10
N ALA A 91 4.07 -6.86 12.29
CA ALA A 91 5.52 -6.85 12.43
C ALA A 91 6.12 -8.19 11.99
N VAL A 92 5.51 -9.30 12.42
CA VAL A 92 5.94 -10.65 12.03
C VAL A 92 5.83 -10.84 10.52
N GLN A 93 4.74 -10.40 9.90
CA GLN A 93 4.54 -10.56 8.45
C GLN A 93 5.51 -9.71 7.62
N VAL A 94 5.79 -8.47 8.04
CA VAL A 94 6.82 -7.63 7.40
C VAL A 94 8.19 -8.31 7.49
N GLN A 95 8.55 -8.85 8.66
CA GLN A 95 9.80 -9.59 8.84
C GLN A 95 9.86 -10.86 7.97
N ALA A 96 8.74 -11.57 7.80
CA ALA A 96 8.67 -12.73 6.92
C ALA A 96 8.99 -12.36 5.46
N TYR A 97 8.43 -11.25 4.96
CA TYR A 97 8.73 -10.75 3.62
C TYR A 97 10.13 -10.14 3.50
N ALA A 98 10.65 -9.51 4.55
CA ALA A 98 12.03 -9.04 4.59
C ALA A 98 13.01 -10.20 4.37
N HIS A 99 12.90 -11.26 5.19
CA HIS A 99 13.71 -12.47 5.02
C HIS A 99 13.50 -13.13 3.66
N ALA A 100 12.26 -13.18 3.13
CA ALA A 100 12.02 -13.73 1.80
C ALA A 100 12.71 -12.92 0.70
N THR A 101 12.69 -11.59 0.80
CA THR A 101 13.38 -10.69 -0.12
C THR A 101 14.89 -10.89 -0.07
N GLU A 102 15.47 -10.96 1.13
CA GLU A 102 16.89 -11.21 1.34
C GLU A 102 17.34 -12.56 0.77
N ARG A 103 16.54 -13.62 0.98
CA ARG A 103 16.81 -14.94 0.38
C ARG A 103 16.78 -14.89 -1.14
N ALA A 104 15.82 -14.19 -1.74
CA ALA A 104 15.76 -14.03 -3.19
C ALA A 104 17.03 -13.33 -3.71
N ILE A 105 17.47 -12.26 -3.06
CA ILE A 105 18.70 -11.54 -3.41
C ILE A 105 19.93 -12.46 -3.27
N ALA A 106 20.04 -13.18 -2.15
CA ALA A 106 21.14 -14.11 -1.91
C ALA A 106 21.20 -15.27 -2.92
N ALA A 107 20.04 -15.66 -3.47
CA ALA A 107 19.93 -16.64 -4.55
C ALA A 107 20.21 -16.06 -5.95
N GLY A 108 20.55 -14.78 -6.06
CA GLY A 108 20.93 -14.12 -7.32
C GLY A 108 19.80 -13.40 -8.04
N TYR A 109 18.59 -13.34 -7.47
CA TYR A 109 17.48 -12.56 -8.03
C TYR A 109 17.63 -11.07 -7.73
N ARG A 110 17.00 -10.22 -8.56
CA ARG A 110 17.05 -8.76 -8.41
C ARG A 110 16.05 -8.19 -7.39
N GLY A 111 15.34 -9.07 -6.69
CA GLY A 111 14.31 -8.73 -5.70
C GLY A 111 13.20 -9.79 -5.64
N LEU A 112 12.17 -9.47 -4.87
CA LEU A 112 10.97 -10.29 -4.69
C LEU A 112 9.75 -9.58 -5.29
N ARG A 113 8.85 -10.33 -5.93
CA ARG A 113 7.56 -9.83 -6.39
C ARG A 113 6.43 -10.78 -6.00
N VAL A 114 5.39 -10.27 -5.35
CA VAL A 114 4.30 -11.11 -4.81
C VAL A 114 2.95 -10.63 -5.32
N ALA A 115 2.13 -11.52 -5.85
CA ALA A 115 0.71 -11.27 -6.10
C ALA A 115 -0.11 -12.11 -5.13
N ALA A 116 -0.87 -11.46 -4.25
CA ALA A 116 -1.66 -12.10 -3.21
C ALA A 116 -3.15 -11.80 -3.37
N GLN A 117 -3.97 -12.85 -3.46
CA GLN A 117 -5.42 -12.73 -3.39
C GLN A 117 -5.82 -12.55 -1.93
N ALA A 118 -5.74 -11.33 -1.41
CA ALA A 118 -5.77 -11.08 0.03
C ALA A 118 -7.18 -11.03 0.65
N THR A 119 -8.28 -11.17 -0.12
CA THR A 119 -9.66 -11.13 0.43
C THR A 119 -9.87 -12.01 1.67
N PRO A 120 -9.39 -13.27 1.73
CA PRO A 120 -9.60 -14.13 2.91
C PRO A 120 -8.97 -13.59 4.19
N LEU A 121 -8.00 -12.68 4.10
CA LEU A 121 -7.25 -12.11 5.21
C LEU A 121 -7.91 -10.87 5.81
N VAL A 122 -9.07 -10.45 5.30
CA VAL A 122 -9.73 -9.17 5.64
C VAL A 122 -11.26 -9.29 5.77
N ARG A 123 -11.78 -10.51 5.98
CA ARG A 123 -13.24 -10.76 6.02
C ARG A 123 -13.89 -10.29 7.32
N THR A 124 -13.17 -10.32 8.45
CA THR A 124 -13.67 -9.81 9.73
C THR A 124 -13.13 -8.43 10.06
N PRO A 125 -13.78 -7.64 10.93
CA PRO A 125 -13.27 -6.35 11.38
C PRO A 125 -11.87 -6.43 12.01
N GLU A 126 -11.59 -7.46 12.80
CA GLU A 126 -10.30 -7.68 13.46
C GLU A 126 -9.20 -8.00 12.43
N GLN A 127 -9.53 -8.84 11.46
CA GLN A 127 -8.66 -9.16 10.33
C GLN A 127 -8.37 -7.90 9.48
N LEU A 128 -9.40 -7.13 9.14
CA LEU A 128 -9.27 -5.89 8.37
C LEU A 128 -8.40 -4.86 9.10
N ASP A 129 -8.59 -4.68 10.42
CA ASP A 129 -7.77 -3.75 11.19
C ASP A 129 -6.29 -4.16 11.19
N ALA A 130 -6.02 -5.42 11.52
CA ALA A 130 -4.67 -5.96 11.55
C ALA A 130 -3.99 -5.91 10.17
N PHE A 131 -4.70 -6.33 9.12
CA PHE A 131 -4.14 -6.38 7.77
C PHE A 131 -3.89 -4.99 7.21
N THR A 132 -4.76 -4.01 7.46
CA THR A 132 -4.54 -2.63 6.99
C THR A 132 -3.31 -1.98 7.67
N ARG A 133 -3.03 -2.33 8.95
CA ARG A 133 -1.77 -1.91 9.61
C ARG A 133 -0.56 -2.55 8.93
N TYR A 134 -0.66 -3.84 8.62
CA TYR A 134 0.36 -4.55 7.84
C TYR A 134 0.61 -3.88 6.48
N GLU A 135 -0.44 -3.48 5.74
CA GLU A 135 -0.28 -2.87 4.42
C GLU A 135 0.57 -1.59 4.46
N HIS A 136 0.38 -0.74 5.48
CA HIS A 136 1.22 0.46 5.62
C HIS A 136 2.66 0.12 6.02
N GLN A 137 2.85 -0.83 6.94
CA GLN A 137 4.20 -1.21 7.39
C GLN A 137 5.00 -1.90 6.28
N VAL A 138 4.36 -2.74 5.48
CA VAL A 138 5.02 -3.41 4.36
C VAL A 138 5.30 -2.41 3.24
N ASP A 139 4.41 -1.44 2.99
CA ASP A 139 4.66 -0.34 2.06
C ASP A 139 5.91 0.46 2.45
N ARG A 140 6.05 0.77 3.75
CA ARG A 140 7.24 1.44 4.30
C ARG A 140 8.51 0.61 4.09
N TYR A 141 8.45 -0.71 4.26
CA TYR A 141 9.59 -1.57 3.96
C TYR A 141 9.97 -1.51 2.46
N MET A 142 8.98 -1.51 1.55
CA MET A 142 9.21 -1.47 0.09
C MET A 142 9.87 -0.17 -0.39
N THR A 143 9.83 0.93 0.37
CA THR A 143 10.48 2.19 -0.03
C THR A 143 12.01 2.07 -0.12
N GLY A 144 12.61 1.19 0.70
CA GLY A 144 14.06 0.96 0.75
C GLY A 144 14.53 -0.39 0.20
N HIS A 145 13.63 -1.33 -0.07
CA HIS A 145 13.98 -2.72 -0.38
C HIS A 145 13.33 -3.18 -1.69
N PRO A 146 13.99 -4.05 -2.49
CA PRO A 146 13.50 -4.49 -3.80
C PRO A 146 12.39 -5.54 -3.67
N PHE A 147 11.28 -5.13 -3.07
CA PHE A 147 10.06 -5.89 -2.92
C PHE A 147 8.90 -5.13 -3.57
N ALA A 148 8.17 -5.79 -4.46
CA ALA A 148 6.94 -5.29 -5.06
C ALA A 148 5.78 -6.23 -4.74
N ALA A 149 4.59 -5.68 -4.50
CA ALA A 149 3.42 -6.48 -4.20
C ALA A 149 2.15 -5.99 -4.88
N MET A 150 1.28 -6.95 -5.20
CA MET A 150 -0.08 -6.75 -5.64
C MET A 150 -1.03 -7.42 -4.65
N CYS A 151 -1.75 -6.61 -3.88
CA CYS A 151 -2.76 -7.06 -2.92
C CYS A 151 -4.14 -7.00 -3.58
N GLY A 152 -4.72 -8.18 -3.84
CA GLY A 152 -5.98 -8.33 -4.54
C GLY A 152 -7.18 -8.47 -3.62
N TYR A 153 -8.24 -7.70 -3.86
CA TYR A 153 -9.48 -7.78 -3.09
C TYR A 153 -10.72 -7.95 -3.98
N HIS A 154 -11.56 -8.90 -3.60
CA HIS A 154 -12.75 -9.29 -4.34
C HIS A 154 -13.90 -8.32 -4.01
N ARG A 155 -14.33 -7.52 -4.99
CA ARG A 155 -15.31 -6.43 -4.80
C ARG A 155 -16.62 -6.90 -4.18
N ARG A 156 -17.10 -8.08 -4.58
CA ARG A 156 -18.38 -8.65 -4.11
C ARG A 156 -18.33 -9.28 -2.72
N GLU A 157 -17.15 -9.58 -2.19
CA GLU A 157 -17.00 -10.17 -0.85
C GLU A 157 -16.77 -9.13 0.25
N LEU A 158 -16.28 -7.94 -0.12
CA LEU A 158 -15.97 -6.87 0.81
C LEU A 158 -16.92 -5.69 0.64
N SER A 159 -17.15 -4.94 1.72
CA SER A 159 -17.87 -3.67 1.63
C SER A 159 -17.03 -2.62 0.89
N ALA A 160 -17.69 -1.64 0.28
CA ALA A 160 -16.99 -0.50 -0.34
C ALA A 160 -16.12 0.26 0.67
N ALA A 161 -16.54 0.34 1.94
CA ALA A 161 -15.77 0.94 3.02
C ALA A 161 -14.48 0.15 3.32
N ALA A 162 -14.56 -1.19 3.40
CA ALA A 162 -13.38 -2.03 3.61
C ALA A 162 -12.38 -1.93 2.46
N ILE A 163 -12.87 -1.90 1.21
CA ILE A 163 -12.02 -1.69 0.02
C ILE A 163 -11.35 -0.31 0.09
N ALA A 164 -12.08 0.74 0.46
CA ALA A 164 -11.53 2.08 0.59
C ALA A 164 -10.46 2.15 1.69
N GLU A 165 -10.67 1.50 2.84
CA GLU A 165 -9.68 1.40 3.91
C GLU A 165 -8.39 0.73 3.42
N LEU A 166 -8.49 -0.41 2.72
CA LEU A 166 -7.34 -1.13 2.19
C LEU A 166 -6.62 -0.35 1.09
N ALA A 167 -7.38 0.13 0.09
CA ALA A 167 -6.85 0.93 -1.02
C ALA A 167 -6.20 2.24 -0.54
N SER A 168 -6.69 2.83 0.56
CA SER A 168 -6.09 4.03 1.13
C SER A 168 -4.64 3.82 1.58
N MET A 169 -4.24 2.59 1.95
CA MET A 169 -2.87 2.30 2.39
C MET A 169 -1.86 2.09 1.27
N HIS A 170 -2.30 2.14 0.01
CA HIS A 170 -1.45 1.81 -1.13
C HIS A 170 -1.08 3.06 -1.95
N PRO A 171 0.19 3.19 -2.38
CA PRO A 171 0.61 4.25 -3.29
C PRO A 171 -0.04 4.08 -4.66
N VAL A 172 -0.30 2.85 -5.10
CA VAL A 172 -1.03 2.55 -6.34
C VAL A 172 -2.32 1.82 -6.01
N ALA A 173 -3.43 2.21 -6.61
CA ALA A 173 -4.70 1.52 -6.40
C ALA A 173 -5.53 1.45 -7.67
N SER A 174 -6.46 0.50 -7.72
CA SER A 174 -7.48 0.45 -8.77
C SER A 174 -8.29 1.75 -8.78
N ARG A 175 -8.70 2.23 -9.94
CA ARG A 175 -9.47 3.47 -10.06
C ARG A 175 -10.75 3.42 -9.21
N ALA A 176 -11.09 4.56 -8.59
CA ALA A 176 -12.28 4.74 -7.75
C ALA A 176 -12.38 3.76 -6.56
N SER A 177 -11.26 3.22 -6.08
CA SER A 177 -11.21 2.33 -4.91
C SER A 177 -11.18 3.08 -3.58
N ALA A 178 -10.60 4.29 -3.54
CA ALA A 178 -10.58 5.17 -2.37
C ALA A 178 -10.54 6.65 -2.81
N PRO A 179 -11.16 7.58 -2.04
CA PRO A 179 -11.07 9.02 -2.32
C PRO A 179 -9.72 9.62 -1.90
N LEU A 180 -9.09 9.04 -0.88
CA LEU A 180 -7.79 9.45 -0.36
C LEU A 180 -6.87 8.25 -0.17
N ARG A 181 -5.56 8.50 -0.20
CA ARG A 181 -4.53 7.51 0.08
C ARG A 181 -3.49 8.10 1.02
N LEU A 182 -3.06 7.31 2.00
CA LEU A 182 -1.99 7.55 2.96
C LEU A 182 -1.00 6.39 2.85
N PHE A 183 0.19 6.64 2.32
CA PHE A 183 1.19 5.61 2.04
C PHE A 183 2.59 6.07 2.47
N ALA A 184 3.57 5.17 2.47
CA ALA A 184 4.91 5.50 2.91
C ALA A 184 5.68 6.29 1.85
N SER A 185 6.38 7.34 2.31
CA SER A 185 7.33 8.09 1.47
C SER A 185 8.73 7.46 1.53
N ALA A 186 9.46 7.56 0.42
CA ALA A 186 10.88 7.23 0.37
C ALA A 186 11.77 8.39 0.85
N GLU A 187 11.20 9.59 1.04
CA GLU A 187 11.93 10.75 1.52
C GLU A 187 12.22 10.62 3.03
N PRO A 188 13.48 10.77 3.45
CA PRO A 188 13.83 10.74 4.88
C PRO A 188 13.09 11.82 5.67
N GLY A 189 12.67 11.49 6.89
CA GLY A 189 11.94 12.40 7.79
C GLY A 189 10.44 12.52 7.48
N VAL A 190 9.97 12.11 6.30
CA VAL A 190 8.54 12.10 5.97
C VAL A 190 7.85 10.93 6.67
N GLY A 191 6.86 11.26 7.51
CA GLY A 191 6.06 10.28 8.23
C GLY A 191 5.13 9.50 7.31
N ALA A 192 4.41 10.19 6.43
CA ALA A 192 3.56 9.60 5.39
C ALA A 192 3.33 10.56 4.22
N ALA A 193 3.01 10.01 3.04
CA ALA A 193 2.52 10.75 1.89
C ALA A 193 0.99 10.64 1.78
N LEU A 194 0.36 11.70 1.31
CA LEU A 194 -1.08 11.89 1.15
C LEU A 194 -1.40 12.19 -0.31
N ALA A 195 -2.45 11.55 -0.83
CA ALA A 195 -2.94 11.80 -2.17
C ALA A 195 -4.47 11.73 -2.26
N GLY A 196 -5.05 12.45 -3.23
CA GLY A 196 -6.50 12.48 -3.47
C GLY A 196 -7.21 13.60 -2.72
N ASP A 197 -8.43 13.34 -2.26
CA ASP A 197 -9.36 14.34 -1.75
C ASP A 197 -9.77 14.05 -0.30
N ILE A 198 -9.58 15.02 0.58
CA ILE A 198 -9.97 14.96 2.00
C ILE A 198 -11.11 15.96 2.23
N ASP A 199 -12.31 15.53 1.86
CA ASP A 199 -13.57 16.25 2.10
C ASP A 199 -14.42 15.55 3.19
N VAL A 200 -15.67 15.99 3.34
CA VAL A 200 -16.64 15.42 4.29
C VAL A 200 -16.79 13.89 4.17
N SER A 201 -16.68 13.34 2.96
CA SER A 201 -16.76 11.89 2.73
C SER A 201 -15.47 11.16 3.12
N GLY A 202 -14.31 11.84 3.02
CA GLY A 202 -13.00 11.29 3.33
C GLY A 202 -12.61 11.33 4.82
N HIS A 203 -13.27 12.12 5.66
CA HIS A 203 -12.86 12.31 7.06
C HIS A 203 -12.80 11.02 7.88
N ALA A 204 -13.81 10.15 7.75
CA ALA A 204 -13.82 8.88 8.48
C ALA A 204 -12.66 7.97 8.05
N LEU A 205 -12.38 7.94 6.74
CA LEU A 205 -11.28 7.17 6.17
C LEU A 205 -9.93 7.72 6.60
N LEU A 206 -9.73 9.05 6.60
CA LEU A 206 -8.49 9.68 7.06
C LEU A 206 -8.21 9.34 8.53
N ARG A 207 -9.21 9.44 9.41
CA ARG A 207 -9.07 9.10 10.83
C ARG A 207 -8.63 7.64 11.00
N THR A 208 -9.30 6.72 10.30
CA THR A 208 -8.94 5.29 10.32
C THR A 208 -7.53 5.09 9.77
N ALA A 209 -7.17 5.79 8.69
CA ALA A 209 -5.88 5.65 8.05
C ALA A 209 -4.74 6.11 8.97
N LEU A 210 -4.85 7.30 9.56
CA LEU A 210 -3.90 7.83 10.53
C LEU A 210 -3.73 6.91 11.75
N HIS A 211 -4.82 6.36 12.27
CA HIS A 211 -4.78 5.45 13.41
C HIS A 211 -4.04 4.13 13.10
N ARG A 212 -4.21 3.61 11.88
CA ARG A 212 -3.62 2.32 11.48
C ARG A 212 -2.18 2.45 10.98
N ALA A 213 -1.90 3.50 10.22
CA ALA A 213 -0.55 3.81 9.76
C ALA A 213 0.34 4.28 10.92
N ASP A 214 -0.23 4.99 11.89
CA ASP A 214 0.45 5.53 13.07
C ASP A 214 1.78 6.23 12.72
N PRO A 215 1.78 7.23 11.81
CA PRO A 215 3.01 7.89 11.40
C PRO A 215 3.63 8.61 12.60
N ALA A 216 4.89 8.26 12.88
CA ALA A 216 5.63 8.78 14.02
C ALA A 216 6.38 10.07 13.64
N PRO A 217 6.51 11.03 14.58
CA PRO A 217 7.30 12.23 14.35
C PRO A 217 8.79 11.95 14.24
N ASP A 218 9.50 12.82 13.53
CA ASP A 218 10.95 12.92 13.53
C ASP A 218 11.34 14.14 14.40
N GLY A 219 11.83 13.88 15.61
CA GLY A 219 12.04 14.91 16.61
C GLY A 219 10.72 15.55 17.07
N ASP A 220 10.58 16.86 16.89
CA ASP A 220 9.40 17.64 17.27
C ASP A 220 8.47 17.93 16.08
N GLU A 221 8.71 17.33 14.91
CA GLU A 221 7.93 17.53 13.69
C GLU A 221 7.39 16.21 13.15
N LEU A 222 6.13 16.22 12.75
CA LEU A 222 5.52 15.16 11.94
C LEU A 222 5.28 15.70 10.54
N ILE A 223 6.06 15.22 9.59
CA ILE A 223 6.03 15.67 8.20
C ILE A 223 5.08 14.78 7.39
N PHE A 224 4.11 15.40 6.72
CA PHE A 224 3.34 14.75 5.66
C PHE A 224 3.70 15.32 4.30
N ASP A 225 3.97 14.45 3.33
CA ASP A 225 4.02 14.83 1.93
C ASP A 225 2.59 14.90 1.38
N ALA A 226 2.16 16.09 0.98
CA ALA A 226 0.84 16.37 0.43
C ALA A 226 0.91 16.92 -1.00
N GLN A 227 2.00 16.66 -1.74
CA GLN A 227 2.14 17.13 -3.11
C GLN A 227 1.11 16.53 -4.08
N GLN A 228 0.60 15.32 -3.78
CA GLN A 228 -0.40 14.62 -4.59
C GLN A 228 -1.83 14.79 -4.07
N LEU A 229 -2.02 15.71 -3.11
CA LEU A 229 -3.31 16.02 -2.55
C LEU A 229 -4.03 17.04 -3.46
N ASN A 230 -5.21 16.67 -3.94
CA ASN A 230 -6.04 17.53 -4.77
C ASN A 230 -6.79 18.56 -3.91
N PHE A 231 -7.29 18.11 -2.76
CA PHE A 231 -8.13 18.91 -1.88
C PHE A 231 -8.06 18.44 -0.42
N ILE A 232 -8.15 19.39 0.51
CA ILE A 232 -8.38 19.13 1.93
C ILE A 232 -9.17 20.29 2.52
N ASP A 233 -10.24 19.98 3.25
CA ASP A 233 -10.99 20.98 4.00
C ASP A 233 -10.39 21.23 5.40
N HIS A 234 -10.95 22.21 6.12
CA HIS A 234 -10.49 22.57 7.45
C HIS A 234 -10.48 21.38 8.43
N ARG A 235 -11.47 20.48 8.37
CA ARG A 235 -11.58 19.34 9.29
C ARG A 235 -10.52 18.29 8.99
N GLY A 236 -10.22 18.04 7.71
CA GLY A 236 -9.09 17.20 7.32
C GLY A 236 -7.79 17.75 7.87
N LEU A 237 -7.56 19.05 7.73
CA LEU A 237 -6.34 19.70 8.22
C LEU A 237 -6.22 19.63 9.75
N PHE A 238 -7.32 19.86 10.47
CA PHE A 238 -7.36 19.67 11.93
C PHE A 238 -7.03 18.23 12.33
N GLN A 239 -7.51 17.21 11.60
CA GLN A 239 -7.17 15.81 11.91
C GLN A 239 -5.67 15.53 11.82
N LEU A 240 -4.97 16.08 10.82
CA LEU A 240 -3.51 15.97 10.71
C LEU A 240 -2.81 16.65 11.91
N VAL A 241 -3.27 17.86 12.24
CA VAL A 241 -2.70 18.65 13.35
C VAL A 241 -2.94 17.99 14.71
N GLU A 242 -4.15 17.52 15.00
CA GLU A 242 -4.43 16.80 16.24
C GLU A 242 -3.65 15.49 16.33
N HIS A 243 -3.46 14.79 15.21
CA HIS A 243 -2.67 13.56 15.18
C HIS A 243 -1.20 13.80 15.55
N ALA A 244 -0.57 14.85 14.99
CA ALA A 244 0.79 15.24 15.36
C ALA A 244 0.86 15.72 16.83
N ARG A 245 -0.09 16.56 17.25
CA ARG A 245 -0.15 17.11 18.62
C ARG A 245 -0.29 16.01 19.67
N ALA A 246 -1.10 14.99 19.40
CA ALA A 246 -1.23 13.82 20.28
C ALA A 246 0.08 13.04 20.45
N ARG A 247 1.05 13.23 19.55
CA ARG A 247 2.42 12.67 19.61
C ARG A 247 3.46 13.69 20.08
N GLY A 248 3.03 14.86 20.56
CA GLY A 248 3.93 15.92 21.03
C GLY A 248 4.70 16.63 19.91
N ALA A 249 4.21 16.57 18.67
CA ALA A 249 4.87 17.11 17.49
C ALA A 249 4.04 18.19 16.79
N ARG A 250 4.73 19.08 16.07
CA ARG A 250 4.15 20.05 15.14
C ARG A 250 3.93 19.39 13.78
N THR A 251 2.89 19.80 13.07
CA THR A 251 2.61 19.30 11.71
C THR A 251 3.39 20.11 10.69
N VAL A 252 4.08 19.42 9.80
CA VAL A 252 4.68 20.01 8.60
C VAL A 252 4.03 19.39 7.38
N LEU A 253 3.50 20.20 6.47
CA LEU A 253 2.97 19.72 5.19
C LEU A 253 3.86 20.17 4.05
N HIS A 254 4.44 19.22 3.31
CA HIS A 254 5.06 19.49 2.02
C HIS A 254 3.95 19.59 0.98
N VAL A 255 3.76 20.77 0.40
CA VAL A 255 2.67 21.03 -0.54
C VAL A 255 3.22 21.44 -1.90
N ALA A 256 2.47 21.14 -2.95
CA ALA A 256 2.75 21.66 -4.28
C ALA A 256 2.61 23.19 -4.30
N ARG A 257 3.37 23.87 -5.18
CA ARG A 257 3.40 25.33 -5.27
C ARG A 257 2.04 25.98 -5.49
N ASP A 258 1.16 25.32 -6.23
CA ASP A 258 -0.18 25.75 -6.60
C ASP A 258 -1.27 25.20 -5.66
N SER A 259 -0.89 24.59 -4.54
CA SER A 259 -1.82 24.00 -3.59
C SER A 259 -2.72 25.04 -2.90
N MET A 260 -4.03 24.78 -2.92
CA MET A 260 -5.01 25.60 -2.19
C MET A 260 -4.93 25.46 -0.66
N VAL A 261 -4.17 24.49 -0.15
CA VAL A 261 -3.97 24.28 1.29
C VAL A 261 -3.42 25.53 1.97
N ARG A 262 -2.60 26.30 1.26
CA ARG A 262 -2.04 27.56 1.77
C ARG A 262 -3.10 28.56 2.17
N LEU A 263 -4.09 28.80 1.29
CA LEU A 263 -5.18 29.73 1.57
C LEU A 263 -5.96 29.30 2.82
N LEU A 264 -6.20 28.00 2.95
CA LEU A 264 -6.90 27.44 4.10
C LEU A 264 -6.08 27.59 5.39
N ALA A 265 -4.79 27.27 5.36
CA ALA A 265 -3.89 27.39 6.51
C ALA A 265 -3.78 28.84 7.00
N ASP A 266 -3.62 29.80 6.09
CA ASP A 266 -3.55 31.24 6.39
C ASP A 266 -4.84 31.75 7.05
N MET A 267 -6.01 31.25 6.59
CA MET A 267 -7.31 31.59 7.19
C MET A 267 -7.49 31.01 8.60
N LEU A 268 -7.06 29.75 8.81
CA LEU A 268 -7.27 29.05 10.07
C LEU A 268 -6.26 29.43 11.16
N ARG A 269 -5.10 30.00 10.81
CA ARG A 269 -4.05 30.46 11.73
C ARG A 269 -3.64 29.38 12.75
N LEU A 270 -3.39 28.16 12.26
CA LEU A 270 -2.99 27.03 13.10
C LEU A 270 -1.52 27.17 13.53
N PRO A 271 -1.21 27.36 14.83
CA PRO A 271 0.16 27.62 15.28
C PRO A 271 1.07 26.39 15.16
N ASP A 272 0.49 25.20 15.19
CA ASP A 272 1.19 23.92 15.12
C ASP A 272 1.32 23.40 13.68
N LEU A 273 1.02 24.22 12.67
CA LEU A 273 1.10 23.87 11.25
C LEU A 273 2.12 24.74 10.53
N ARG A 274 3.09 24.08 9.88
CA ARG A 274 4.05 24.71 8.97
C ARG A 274 3.88 24.15 7.57
N LEU A 275 3.76 25.02 6.58
CA LEU A 275 3.76 24.61 5.17
C LEU A 275 5.18 24.75 4.59
N VAL A 276 5.62 23.75 3.84
CA VAL A 276 6.87 23.77 3.08
C VAL A 276 6.49 23.56 1.62
N GLU A 277 7.01 24.43 0.77
CA GLU A 277 6.85 24.31 -0.67
C GLU A 277 8.03 23.51 -1.25
N SER A 278 7.73 22.49 -2.04
CA SER A 278 8.75 21.73 -2.80
C SER A 278 8.50 21.84 -4.30
#